data_AF-A0A6J4FUC1-F1
#
_entry.id   AF-A0A6J4FUC1-F1
#
_cell.length_a   1.000
_cell.length_b   1.000
_cell.length_c   1.000
_cell.angle_alpha   90.00
_cell.angle_beta   90.00
_cell.angle_gamma   90.00
#
_symmetry.space_group_name_H-M   'P 1'
#
loop_
_entity.id
_entity.type
_entity.pdbx_description
1 polymer ?
#
loop_
_entity_poly.entity_id
_entity_poly.type
_entity_poly.pdbx_seq_one_letter_code
_entity_poly.pdbx_strand_id
1 'polypeptide(L)'
;MRLWSGLLLALVLLAAGPGAAAQDWPKGRTEARDTRLGTHPDLTRLVLDVSEVSKFYTHVADEGRRILVGIPSVDWEANRHRLKPFGLIARFDFMRRGLKRGLLVIHTNAPARIEHQFTLPPDPDDNKGNRLVLDLAPRDLPGKAAMPKRVPKKTAADPPAAAPVGPADPMPVPEKAPPPAAPPPTSPSFPAPIR
;
A
#
# COMPACT_ATOMS: atom_id res chain seq x y z
N MET A 1 -68.55 28.42 -27.58
CA MET A 1 -67.56 29.06 -26.69
C MET A 1 -66.43 28.08 -26.44
N ARG A 2 -65.18 28.51 -26.66
CA ARG A 2 -63.88 27.91 -26.24
C ARG A 2 -63.47 26.63 -27.00
N LEU A 3 -62.67 26.66 -28.09
CA LEU A 3 -61.28 27.12 -28.34
C LEU A 3 -60.19 26.45 -27.51
N TRP A 4 -59.14 26.06 -28.25
CA TRP A 4 -57.75 25.75 -27.87
C TRP A 4 -57.47 24.37 -27.29
N SER A 5 -56.36 23.68 -27.57
CA SER A 5 -55.20 23.77 -28.48
C SER A 5 -54.16 22.89 -27.79
N GLY A 6 -53.30 22.17 -28.53
CA GLY A 6 -52.02 21.74 -27.93
C GLY A 6 -51.62 20.31 -28.24
N LEU A 7 -51.13 20.11 -29.46
CA LEU A 7 -50.11 19.12 -29.75
C LEU A 7 -48.90 19.37 -28.84
N LEU A 8 -48.36 18.36 -28.16
CA LEU A 8 -46.93 18.29 -27.86
C LEU A 8 -46.49 16.84 -27.60
N LEU A 9 -45.77 16.34 -28.60
CA LEU A 9 -44.94 15.16 -28.62
C LEU A 9 -43.81 15.32 -27.58
N ALA A 10 -43.62 14.34 -26.70
CA ALA A 10 -42.38 14.21 -25.92
C ALA A 10 -41.93 12.75 -25.93
N LEU A 11 -41.11 12.45 -26.94
CA LEU A 11 -40.34 11.22 -27.09
C LEU A 11 -39.25 11.19 -26.01
N VAL A 12 -39.45 10.43 -24.93
CA VAL A 12 -38.39 10.16 -23.95
C VAL A 12 -37.61 8.93 -24.42
N LEU A 13 -36.57 9.19 -25.20
CA LEU A 13 -35.47 8.25 -25.43
C LEU A 13 -34.60 8.23 -24.17
N LEU A 14 -34.86 7.29 -23.27
CA LEU A 14 -33.95 7.00 -22.16
C LEU A 14 -32.92 5.98 -22.63
N ALA A 15 -31.80 6.50 -23.13
CA ALA A 15 -30.59 5.72 -23.36
C ALA A 15 -30.07 5.20 -22.00
N ALA A 16 -30.36 3.94 -21.68
CA ALA A 16 -29.69 3.23 -20.60
C ALA A 16 -28.27 2.87 -21.05
N GLY A 17 -27.34 3.83 -20.94
CA GLY A 17 -25.93 3.50 -20.94
C GLY A 17 -25.60 2.74 -19.66
N PRO A 18 -24.85 1.64 -19.69
CA PRO A 18 -24.24 1.07 -18.49
C PRO A 18 -23.17 2.05 -18.01
N GLY A 19 -23.59 3.06 -17.26
CA GLY A 19 -22.70 3.81 -16.40
C GLY A 19 -22.09 2.82 -15.44
N ALA A 20 -20.83 2.45 -15.66
CA ALA A 20 -19.99 1.89 -14.63
C ALA A 20 -20.06 2.88 -13.46
N ALA A 21 -20.92 2.58 -12.49
CA ALA A 21 -20.99 3.31 -11.25
C ALA A 21 -19.62 3.15 -10.60
N ALA A 22 -18.75 4.14 -10.82
CA ALA A 22 -17.66 4.40 -9.92
C ALA A 22 -18.32 4.54 -8.56
N GLN A 23 -18.20 3.51 -7.74
CA GLN A 23 -18.68 3.52 -6.37
C GLN A 23 -18.06 4.76 -5.71
N ASP A 24 -18.86 5.79 -5.47
CA ASP A 24 -18.43 6.95 -4.71
C ASP A 24 -18.27 6.48 -3.27
N TRP A 25 -17.02 6.12 -2.92
CA TRP A 25 -16.66 5.90 -1.52
C TRP A 25 -16.89 7.21 -0.76
N PRO A 26 -17.57 7.16 0.41
CA PRO A 26 -17.83 8.35 1.20
C PRO A 26 -16.51 9.09 1.45
N LYS A 27 -16.50 10.39 1.16
CA LYS A 27 -15.36 11.30 1.31
C LYS A 27 -15.12 11.67 2.78
N GLY A 28 -15.26 10.71 3.69
CA GLY A 28 -14.75 10.83 5.05
C GLY A 28 -13.22 10.79 4.98
N ARG A 29 -12.56 11.82 5.49
CA ARG A 29 -11.11 11.84 5.67
C ARG A 29 -10.84 11.09 6.98
N THR A 30 -10.77 9.76 6.89
CA THR A 30 -10.30 8.97 8.02
C THR A 30 -8.84 9.36 8.25
N GLU A 31 -8.53 9.87 9.44
CA GLU A 31 -7.18 10.26 9.84
C GLU A 31 -6.76 9.33 10.98
N ALA A 32 -5.60 8.68 10.85
CA ALA A 32 -4.97 8.03 11.99
C ALA A 32 -4.42 9.12 12.93
N ARG A 33 -4.81 9.10 14.20
CA ARG A 33 -4.45 10.10 15.22
C ARG A 33 -3.36 9.60 16.15
N ASP A 34 -3.35 8.30 16.44
CA ASP A 34 -2.39 7.69 17.34
C ASP A 34 -2.16 6.21 17.04
N THR A 35 -1.07 5.66 17.54
CA THR A 35 -0.79 4.23 17.45
C THR A 35 -0.36 3.71 18.81
N ARG A 36 -1.05 2.67 19.30
CA ARG A 36 -0.65 1.95 20.50
C ARG A 36 -0.21 0.54 20.14
N LEU A 37 0.93 0.16 20.70
CA LEU A 37 1.51 -1.16 20.53
C LEU A 37 1.56 -1.80 21.92
N GLY A 38 0.87 -2.93 22.07
CA GLY A 38 0.76 -3.63 23.34
C GLY A 38 1.00 -5.12 23.18
N THR A 39 1.65 -5.71 24.18
CA THR A 39 1.71 -7.16 24.35
C THR A 39 0.39 -7.62 24.95
N HIS A 40 -0.41 -8.33 24.16
CA HIS A 40 -1.40 -9.27 24.68
C HIS A 40 -0.65 -10.60 24.92
N PRO A 41 -1.03 -11.45 25.89
CA PRO A 41 -0.17 -12.53 26.41
C PRO A 41 0.64 -13.31 25.36
N ASP A 42 0.05 -13.57 24.18
CA ASP A 42 0.73 -14.20 23.04
C ASP A 42 0.57 -13.47 21.69
N LEU A 43 0.01 -12.25 21.70
CA LEU A 43 -0.30 -11.50 20.46
C LEU A 43 0.40 -10.14 20.46
N THR A 44 0.84 -9.73 19.26
CA THR A 44 1.22 -8.34 19.01
C THR A 44 -0.02 -7.56 18.61
N ARG A 45 -0.52 -6.69 19.49
CA ARG A 45 -1.68 -5.84 19.21
C ARG A 45 -1.23 -4.48 18.67
N LEU A 46 -1.70 -4.16 17.46
CA LEU A 46 -1.62 -2.85 16.84
C LEU A 46 -2.99 -2.17 16.98
N VAL A 47 -3.03 -1.05 17.69
CA VAL A 47 -4.21 -0.19 17.77
C VAL A 47 -3.91 1.11 17.04
N LEU A 48 -4.79 1.48 16.12
CA LEU A 48 -4.75 2.74 15.39
C LEU A 48 -5.94 3.57 15.83
N ASP A 49 -5.70 4.71 16.47
CA ASP A 49 -6.76 5.67 16.74
C ASP A 49 -7.10 6.35 15.41
N VAL A 50 -8.37 6.33 15.01
CA VAL A 50 -8.85 6.87 13.74
C VAL A 50 -9.92 7.94 13.98
N SER A 51 -10.08 8.90 13.06
CA SER A 51 -11.11 9.94 13.18
C SER A 51 -12.53 9.37 13.04
N GLU A 52 -12.71 8.32 12.22
CA GLU A 52 -13.99 7.66 11.96
C GLU A 52 -13.78 6.15 11.72
N VAL A 53 -14.82 5.35 12.00
CA VAL A 53 -14.83 3.91 11.70
C VAL A 53 -15.13 3.73 10.21
N SER A 54 -14.10 3.72 9.36
CA SER A 54 -14.26 3.45 7.93
C SER A 54 -14.08 1.99 7.57
N LYS A 55 -14.63 1.58 6.42
CA LYS A 55 -14.38 0.25 5.86
C LYS A 55 -12.89 0.10 5.55
N PHE A 56 -12.23 -0.83 6.22
CA PHE A 56 -10.84 -1.19 5.97
C PHE A 56 -10.75 -2.60 5.40
N TYR A 57 -9.61 -2.94 4.81
CA TYR A 57 -9.30 -4.31 4.40
C TYR A 57 -7.89 -4.69 4.83
N THR A 58 -7.70 -5.99 5.00
CA THR A 58 -6.43 -6.59 5.37
C THR A 58 -6.06 -7.69 4.38
N HIS A 59 -4.77 -7.88 4.15
CA HIS A 59 -4.27 -8.99 3.35
C HIS A 59 -2.92 -9.46 3.89
N VAL A 60 -2.77 -10.78 4.04
CA VAL A 60 -1.53 -11.41 4.47
C VAL A 60 -0.79 -11.90 3.22
N ALA A 61 0.40 -11.37 2.99
CA ALA A 61 1.24 -11.67 1.83
C ALA A 61 2.59 -12.27 2.26
N ASP A 62 3.33 -12.78 1.28
CA ASP A 62 4.69 -13.35 1.46
C ASP A 62 4.74 -14.35 2.63
N GLU A 63 3.79 -15.29 2.65
CA GLU A 63 3.68 -16.32 3.69
C GLU A 63 3.59 -15.76 5.13
N GLY A 64 3.00 -14.57 5.30
CA GLY A 64 2.88 -13.94 6.62
C GLY A 64 4.06 -13.04 6.99
N ARG A 65 4.97 -12.77 6.07
CA ARG A 65 6.07 -11.80 6.26
C ARG A 65 5.64 -10.35 5.99
N ARG A 66 4.50 -10.17 5.33
CA ARG A 66 3.90 -8.86 5.08
C ARG A 66 2.40 -8.88 5.37
N ILE A 67 1.94 -7.86 6.08
CA ILE A 67 0.52 -7.63 6.34
C ILE A 67 0.16 -6.27 5.78
N LEU A 68 -0.77 -6.26 4.84
CA LEU A 68 -1.25 -5.08 4.15
C LEU A 68 -2.52 -4.62 4.82
N VAL A 69 -2.59 -3.36 5.23
CA VAL A 69 -3.78 -2.73 5.82
C VAL A 69 -4.15 -1.52 4.99
N GLY A 70 -5.30 -1.62 4.31
CA GLY A 70 -5.82 -0.54 3.48
C GLY A 70 -6.95 0.18 4.18
N ILE A 71 -6.77 1.47 4.44
CA ILE A 71 -7.80 2.35 4.97
C ILE A 71 -8.02 3.49 3.97
N PRO A 72 -9.25 3.68 3.45
CA PRO A 72 -9.56 4.80 2.56
C PRO A 72 -9.25 6.14 3.23
N SER A 73 -8.75 7.08 2.43
CA SER A 73 -8.54 8.49 2.81
C SER A 73 -7.54 8.76 3.93
N VAL A 74 -6.80 7.76 4.42
CA VAL A 74 -5.70 7.96 5.40
C VAL A 74 -4.42 8.37 4.69
N ASP A 75 -3.80 9.46 5.18
CA ASP A 75 -2.42 9.79 4.89
C ASP A 75 -1.50 9.16 5.95
N TRP A 76 -0.83 8.07 5.56
CA TRP A 76 0.08 7.35 6.45
C TRP A 76 1.44 8.01 6.58
N GLU A 77 1.88 8.78 5.58
CA GLU A 77 3.20 9.40 5.58
C GLU A 77 3.29 10.44 6.72
N ALA A 78 2.20 11.18 6.92
CA ALA A 78 2.06 12.11 8.05
C ALA A 78 2.15 11.40 9.42
N ASN A 79 1.79 10.12 9.49
CA ASN A 79 1.71 9.33 10.72
C ASN A 79 2.93 8.44 10.98
N ARG A 80 3.92 8.44 10.08
CA ARG A 80 5.09 7.55 10.15
C ARG A 80 5.86 7.61 11.47
N HIS A 81 5.89 8.77 12.11
CA HIS A 81 6.64 9.00 13.36
C HIS A 81 6.02 8.33 14.59
N ARG A 82 4.73 7.96 14.50
CA ARG A 82 3.98 7.28 15.58
C ARG A 82 4.08 5.75 15.49
N LEU A 83 4.44 5.24 14.32
CA LEU A 83 4.55 3.82 14.03
C LEU A 83 5.97 3.31 14.33
N LYS A 84 6.12 2.59 15.44
CA LYS A 84 7.41 2.03 15.88
C LYS A 84 7.41 0.50 15.85
N PRO A 85 8.51 -0.18 15.49
CA PRO A 85 8.60 -1.63 15.58
C PRO A 85 8.30 -2.13 17.01
N PHE A 86 7.56 -3.23 17.13
CA PHE A 86 7.22 -3.85 18.41
C PHE A 86 6.72 -5.29 18.21
N GLY A 87 7.08 -6.21 19.10
CA GLY A 87 6.62 -7.60 19.04
C GLY A 87 6.99 -8.27 17.71
N LEU A 88 5.99 -8.79 17.01
CA LEU A 88 6.14 -9.38 15.67
C LEU A 88 6.41 -8.33 14.57
N ILE A 89 6.10 -7.05 14.81
CA ILE A 89 6.22 -5.99 13.81
C ILE A 89 7.65 -5.48 13.77
N ALA A 90 8.31 -5.69 12.65
CA ALA A 90 9.70 -5.29 12.41
C ALA A 90 9.81 -3.86 11.84
N ARG A 91 8.86 -3.46 10.98
CA ARG A 91 8.90 -2.17 10.27
C ARG A 91 7.55 -1.86 9.63
N PHE A 92 7.30 -0.58 9.38
CA PHE A 92 6.18 -0.10 8.57
C PHE A 92 6.69 0.53 7.27
N ASP A 93 5.93 0.32 6.20
CA ASP A 93 6.07 0.95 4.90
C ASP A 93 4.73 1.52 4.45
N PHE A 94 4.79 2.49 3.55
CA PHE A 94 3.61 3.18 3.05
C PHE A 94 3.61 3.18 1.53
N MET A 95 2.47 2.83 0.94
CA MET A 95 2.27 2.94 -0.50
C MET A 95 1.08 3.84 -0.79
N ARG A 96 1.26 4.83 -1.65
CA ARG A 96 0.16 5.65 -2.17
C ARG A 96 -0.47 4.94 -3.38
N ARG A 97 -1.74 4.54 -3.27
CA ARG A 97 -2.56 4.07 -4.41
C ARG A 97 -3.50 5.20 -4.85
N GLY A 98 -3.03 6.03 -5.76
CA GLY A 98 -3.79 7.19 -6.25
C GLY A 98 -4.00 8.28 -5.17
N LEU A 99 -4.90 9.22 -5.46
CA LEU A 99 -5.04 10.47 -4.68
C LEU A 99 -5.59 10.29 -3.24
N LYS A 100 -6.22 9.14 -2.91
CA LYS A 100 -7.01 8.97 -1.69
C LYS A 100 -6.91 7.62 -0.99
N ARG A 101 -5.99 6.73 -1.38
CA ARG A 101 -5.88 5.40 -0.75
C ARG A 101 -4.45 5.16 -0.30
N GLY A 102 -4.20 5.34 0.99
CA GLY A 102 -2.96 4.94 1.63
C GLY A 102 -3.01 3.46 2.00
N LEU A 103 -2.00 2.70 1.58
CA LEU A 103 -1.78 1.32 2.02
C LEU A 103 -0.67 1.31 3.05
N LEU A 104 -0.97 0.82 4.25
CA LEU A 104 0.03 0.51 5.27
C LEU A 104 0.55 -0.90 5.03
N VAL A 105 1.87 -1.05 4.94
CA VAL A 105 2.55 -2.34 4.83
C VAL A 105 3.30 -2.60 6.12
N ILE A 106 2.93 -3.65 6.82
CA ILE A 106 3.53 -4.09 8.08
C ILE A 106 4.46 -5.25 7.76
N HIS A 107 5.76 -5.06 7.98
CA HIS A 107 6.75 -6.12 7.89
C HIS A 107 6.87 -6.84 9.22
N THR A 108 6.91 -8.17 9.18
CA THR A 108 7.03 -9.00 10.37
C THR A 108 8.39 -9.70 10.46
N ASN A 109 8.89 -9.85 11.70
CA ASN A 109 10.18 -10.50 11.97
C ASN A 109 10.11 -12.04 11.85
N ALA A 110 8.91 -12.61 11.99
CA ALA A 110 8.57 -14.01 11.76
C ALA A 110 7.26 -14.10 10.96
N PRO A 111 6.97 -15.24 10.30
CA PRO A 111 5.67 -15.44 9.68
C PRO A 111 4.55 -15.20 10.69
N ALA A 112 3.57 -14.41 10.30
CA ALA A 112 2.47 -14.00 11.15
C ALA A 112 1.12 -14.23 10.46
N ARG A 113 0.09 -14.37 11.26
CA ARG A 113 -1.31 -14.37 10.83
C ARG A 113 -2.08 -13.29 11.59
N ILE A 114 -3.20 -12.86 11.01
CA ILE A 114 -4.14 -11.99 11.70
C ILE A 114 -5.03 -12.90 12.55
N GLU A 115 -4.97 -12.74 13.86
CA GLU A 115 -5.82 -13.48 14.81
C GLU A 115 -7.17 -12.78 14.97
N HIS A 116 -7.12 -11.46 15.18
CA HIS A 116 -8.31 -10.63 15.30
C HIS A 116 -8.16 -9.33 14.52
N GLN A 117 -9.28 -8.89 13.93
CA GLN A 117 -9.41 -7.57 13.34
C GLN A 117 -10.81 -7.03 13.62
N PHE A 118 -10.88 -5.86 14.23
CA PHE A 118 -12.16 -5.24 14.57
C PHE A 118 -11.98 -3.75 14.84
N THR A 119 -13.10 -3.04 14.90
CA THR A 119 -13.13 -1.63 15.26
C THR A 119 -13.82 -1.46 16.60
N LEU A 120 -13.35 -0.49 17.37
CA LEU A 120 -14.01 -0.06 18.60
C LEU A 120 -14.57 1.35 18.38
N PRO A 121 -15.83 1.59 18.80
CA PRO A 121 -16.39 2.93 18.81
C PRO A 121 -15.62 3.82 19.81
N PRO A 122 -15.89 5.13 19.81
CA PRO A 122 -15.35 6.04 20.81
C PRO A 122 -15.79 5.59 22.20
N ASP A 123 -14.89 5.76 23.16
CA ASP A 123 -15.15 5.51 24.57
C ASP A 123 -15.01 6.85 25.31
N PRO A 124 -16.14 7.52 25.63
CA PRO A 124 -16.12 8.83 26.26
C PRO A 124 -15.60 8.78 27.70
N ASP A 125 -15.76 7.65 28.40
CA ASP A 125 -15.34 7.51 29.80
C ASP A 125 -13.81 7.42 29.92
N ASP A 126 -13.15 6.84 28.94
CA ASP A 126 -11.69 6.69 28.87
C ASP A 126 -11.04 7.71 27.90
N ASN A 127 -11.80 8.68 27.40
CA ASN A 127 -11.36 9.69 26.42
C ASN A 127 -10.64 9.09 25.19
N LYS A 128 -11.11 7.94 24.70
CA LYS A 128 -10.54 7.25 23.52
C LYS A 128 -11.41 7.48 22.29
N GLY A 129 -10.76 7.82 21.18
CA GLY A 129 -11.43 7.96 19.89
C GLY A 129 -11.85 6.63 19.27
N ASN A 130 -12.31 6.68 18.03
CA ASN A 130 -12.52 5.47 17.22
C ASN A 130 -11.19 4.73 17.10
N ARG A 131 -11.23 3.40 17.18
CA ARG A 131 -10.01 2.57 17.12
C ARG A 131 -10.17 1.46 16.10
N LEU A 132 -9.13 1.24 15.32
CA LEU A 132 -8.94 0.03 14.55
C LEU A 132 -7.92 -0.86 15.29
N VAL A 133 -8.31 -2.09 15.59
CA VAL A 133 -7.49 -3.05 16.33
C VAL A 133 -7.13 -4.21 15.42
N LEU A 134 -5.84 -4.53 15.38
CA LEU A 134 -5.28 -5.67 14.66
C LEU A 134 -4.39 -6.48 15.61
N ASP A 135 -4.75 -7.74 15.83
CA ASP A 135 -3.97 -8.66 16.65
C ASP A 135 -3.23 -9.65 15.76
N LEU A 136 -1.91 -9.72 15.95
CA LEU A 136 -1.03 -10.58 15.19
C LEU A 136 -0.50 -11.72 16.05
N ALA A 137 -0.62 -12.95 15.54
CA ALA A 137 -0.04 -14.15 16.14
C ALA A 137 1.09 -14.69 15.25
N PRO A 138 2.10 -15.38 15.82
CA PRO A 138 3.05 -16.15 15.03
C PRO A 138 2.32 -17.20 14.19
N ARG A 139 2.85 -17.53 13.02
CA ARG A 139 2.35 -18.59 12.16
C ARG A 139 3.48 -19.57 11.90
N ASP A 140 3.23 -20.85 12.13
CA ASP A 140 4.15 -21.89 11.71
C ASP A 140 4.03 -22.09 10.20
N LEU A 141 5.17 -22.06 9.50
CA LEU A 141 5.25 -22.44 8.10
C LEU A 141 5.78 -23.88 8.03
N PRO A 142 5.14 -24.78 7.26
CA PRO A 142 5.67 -26.12 7.07
C PRO A 142 7.07 -26.04 6.43
N GLY A 143 8.08 -26.53 7.15
CA GLY A 143 9.42 -26.80 6.61
C GLY A 143 10.49 -25.70 6.70
N LYS A 144 10.41 -24.66 7.55
CA LYS A 144 11.51 -23.68 7.66
C LYS A 144 11.96 -23.32 9.09
N ALA A 145 13.26 -23.56 9.27
CA ALA A 145 14.13 -23.06 10.34
C ALA A 145 14.13 -21.52 10.42
N ALA A 146 14.40 -21.02 11.61
CA ALA A 146 14.42 -19.60 11.96
C ALA A 146 15.32 -18.77 11.03
N MET A 147 14.86 -17.56 10.69
CA MET A 147 15.66 -16.60 9.94
C MET A 147 16.88 -16.17 10.80
N PRO A 148 18.11 -16.16 10.27
CA PRO A 148 19.28 -15.76 11.05
C PRO A 148 19.11 -14.31 11.50
N LYS A 149 19.27 -14.08 12.81
CA LYS A 149 19.25 -12.75 13.41
C LYS A 149 20.34 -11.90 12.75
N ARG A 150 19.96 -10.80 12.10
CA ARG A 150 20.93 -9.82 11.59
C ARG A 150 21.65 -9.20 12.78
N VAL A 151 22.92 -9.56 12.95
CA VAL A 151 23.83 -8.83 13.84
C VAL A 151 24.06 -7.44 13.24
N PRO A 152 23.88 -6.34 13.99
CA PRO A 152 24.18 -5.02 13.47
C PRO A 152 25.67 -4.94 13.14
N LYS A 153 25.99 -4.62 11.89
CA LYS A 153 27.37 -4.37 11.46
C LYS A 153 27.81 -3.08 12.17
N LYS A 154 28.64 -3.23 13.22
CA LYS A 154 29.30 -2.12 13.91
C LYS A 154 30.01 -1.27 12.86
N THR A 155 29.65 0.00 12.77
CA THR A 155 30.29 1.01 11.93
C THR A 155 31.79 0.93 12.10
N ALA A 156 32.50 0.54 11.04
CA ALA A 156 33.94 0.76 10.93
C ALA A 156 34.14 2.19 10.44
N ALA A 157 35.05 2.87 11.13
CA ALA A 157 35.42 4.27 10.99
C ALA A 157 35.90 4.67 9.59
N ASP A 158 36.01 6.00 9.39
CA ASP A 158 36.42 6.68 8.16
C ASP A 158 37.57 6.00 7.40
N PRO A 159 37.52 5.97 6.05
CA PRO A 159 38.63 5.46 5.26
C PRO A 159 39.84 6.41 5.36
N PRO A 160 41.05 5.90 5.66
CA PRO A 160 42.27 6.68 5.55
C PRO A 160 42.58 6.99 4.08
N ALA A 161 43.16 8.18 3.88
CA ALA A 161 43.51 8.76 2.59
C ALA A 161 44.24 7.78 1.65
N ALA A 162 43.83 7.78 0.38
CA ALA A 162 44.40 6.98 -0.68
C ALA A 162 45.86 7.35 -0.97
N ALA A 163 46.74 6.34 -1.01
CA ALA A 163 48.05 6.40 -1.64
C ALA A 163 48.00 5.70 -3.02
N PRO A 164 48.84 6.09 -3.99
CA PRO A 164 48.63 5.84 -5.41
C PRO A 164 48.92 4.39 -5.82
N VAL A 165 48.04 3.84 -6.67
CA VAL A 165 48.22 2.54 -7.33
C VAL A 165 49.10 2.75 -8.56
N GLY A 166 50.27 2.09 -8.59
CA GLY A 166 51.12 1.98 -9.78
C GLY A 166 50.42 1.20 -10.91
N PRO A 167 50.90 1.30 -12.16
CA PRO A 167 50.18 0.80 -13.33
C PRO A 167 50.06 -0.73 -13.30
N ALA A 168 48.83 -1.23 -13.31
CA ALA A 168 48.52 -2.61 -13.60
C ALA A 168 48.38 -2.80 -15.12
N ASP A 169 49.07 -3.81 -15.65
CA ASP A 169 48.97 -4.23 -17.06
C ASP A 169 47.52 -4.51 -17.48
N PRO A 170 47.14 -4.24 -18.74
CA PRO A 170 45.77 -4.43 -19.20
C PRO A 170 45.45 -5.92 -19.37
N MET A 171 44.48 -6.42 -18.59
CA MET A 171 43.77 -7.66 -18.92
C MET A 171 42.87 -7.43 -20.16
N PRO A 172 42.66 -8.47 -20.99
CA PRO A 172 41.92 -8.33 -22.25
C PRO A 172 40.43 -8.04 -22.00
N VAL A 173 39.90 -7.08 -22.75
CA VAL A 173 38.49 -6.69 -22.76
C VAL A 173 37.64 -7.81 -23.37
N PRO A 174 36.57 -8.30 -22.71
CA PRO A 174 35.61 -9.18 -23.36
C PRO A 174 34.80 -8.38 -24.37
N GLU A 175 34.83 -8.81 -25.63
CA GLU A 175 34.12 -8.19 -26.74
C GLU A 175 32.59 -8.27 -26.53
N LYS A 176 31.95 -7.12 -26.70
CA LYS A 176 30.54 -6.87 -26.40
C LYS A 176 29.66 -7.58 -27.44
N ALA A 177 28.76 -8.46 -27.01
CA ALA A 177 27.77 -9.07 -27.90
C ALA A 177 26.90 -7.98 -28.57
N PRO A 178 26.55 -8.11 -29.87
CA PRO A 178 25.72 -7.12 -30.55
C PRO A 178 24.28 -7.11 -30.00
N PRO A 179 23.63 -5.93 -29.95
CA PRO A 179 22.24 -5.82 -29.53
C PRO A 179 21.29 -6.49 -30.53
N PRO A 180 20.11 -6.99 -30.08
CA PRO A 180 19.09 -7.51 -30.98
C PRO A 180 18.56 -6.39 -31.90
N ALA A 181 18.34 -6.72 -33.18
CA ALA A 181 17.80 -5.81 -34.18
C ALA A 181 16.41 -5.30 -33.80
N ALA A 182 16.18 -4.00 -33.98
CA ALA A 182 14.88 -3.37 -33.79
C ALA A 182 13.84 -3.89 -34.81
N PRO A 183 12.54 -3.97 -34.46
CA PRO A 183 11.49 -4.28 -35.43
C PRO A 183 11.36 -3.14 -36.47
N PRO A 184 10.95 -3.44 -37.72
CA PRO A 184 10.79 -2.42 -38.75
C PRO A 184 9.64 -1.46 -38.44
N PRO A 185 9.71 -0.19 -38.88
CA PRO A 185 8.64 0.77 -38.68
C PRO A 185 7.41 0.40 -39.51
N THR A 186 6.24 0.36 -38.88
CA THR A 186 4.95 0.36 -39.58
C THR A 186 4.74 1.71 -40.26
N SER A 187 4.69 1.73 -41.60
CA SER A 187 4.34 2.91 -42.37
C SER A 187 2.89 3.35 -42.08
N PRO A 188 2.61 4.66 -41.89
CA PRO A 188 1.24 5.13 -41.81
C PRO A 188 0.57 5.06 -43.19
N SER A 189 -0.58 4.39 -43.27
CA SER A 189 -1.46 4.43 -44.43
C SER A 189 -2.23 5.76 -44.42
N PHE A 190 -2.01 6.60 -45.43
CA PHE A 190 -2.86 7.77 -45.67
C PHE A 190 -4.00 7.38 -46.61
N PRO A 191 -5.25 7.77 -46.34
CA PRO A 191 -6.34 7.58 -47.30
C PRO A 191 -6.16 8.47 -48.53
N ALA A 192 -6.49 7.94 -49.69
CA ALA A 192 -6.41 8.67 -50.96
C ALA A 192 -7.38 9.87 -51.00
N PRO A 193 -7.03 10.96 -51.70
CA PRO A 193 -7.92 12.10 -51.87
C PRO A 193 -9.11 11.73 -52.76
N ILE A 194 -10.32 12.08 -52.28
CA ILE A 194 -11.57 12.00 -53.04
C ILE A 194 -11.50 13.07 -54.14
N ARG A 195 -11.75 12.67 -55.39
CA ARG A 195 -11.99 13.56 -56.53
C ARG A 195 -13.49 13.69 -56.78
#